data_AF-A0A6N8ECX0-F1
#
_entry.id   AF-A0A6N8ECX0-F1
#
_cell.length_a   1.000
_cell.length_b   1.000
_cell.length_c   1.000
_cell.angle_alpha   90.00
_cell.angle_beta   90.00
_cell.angle_gamma   90.00
#
_symmetry.space_group_name_H-M   'P 1'
#
loop_
_entity.id
_entity.type
_entity.pdbx_description
1 polymer ?
#
loop_
_entity_poly.entity_id
_entity_poly.type
_entity_poly.pdbx_seq_one_letter_code
_entity_poly.pdbx_strand_id
1 'polypeptide(L)' 'MNIKFSRHARRRANLYKIPEDSVREILSDSDFSDGEHEIVKSVPGFRYPIKILVAVEDGTITVITNYPLKKGKSNEDSL' A
#
# COMPACT_ATOMS: atom_id res chain seq x y z
N MET A 1 -12.08 -9.90 -6.68
CA MET A 1 -10.69 -9.59 -6.30
C MET A 1 -10.45 -10.06 -4.88
N ASN A 2 -9.45 -10.91 -4.64
CA ASN A 2 -9.11 -11.39 -3.29
C ASN A 2 -7.94 -10.56 -2.76
N ILE A 3 -8.14 -9.80 -1.67
CA ILE A 3 -7.10 -8.97 -1.06
C ILE A 3 -6.67 -9.57 0.27
N LYS A 4 -5.40 -9.91 0.40
CA LYS A 4 -4.79 -10.39 1.64
C LYS A 4 -3.81 -9.35 2.17
N PHE A 5 -3.80 -9.15 3.48
CA PHE A 5 -2.82 -8.30 4.14
C PHE A 5 -1.77 -9.16 4.81
N SER A 6 -0.50 -8.95 4.46
CA SER A 6 0.62 -9.55 5.18
C SER A 6 0.62 -9.09 6.65
N ARG A 7 1.26 -9.87 7.52
CA ARG A 7 1.49 -9.45 8.92
C ARG A 7 2.17 -8.07 8.98
N HIS A 8 3.12 -7.82 8.08
CA HIS A 8 3.83 -6.54 8.03
C HIS A 8 2.88 -5.39 7.66
N ALA A 9 2.05 -5.57 6.63
CA ALA A 9 1.07 -4.58 6.21
C ALA A 9 0.08 -4.23 7.34
N ARG A 10 -0.45 -5.23 8.05
CA ARG A 10 -1.33 -5.01 9.20
C ARG A 10 -0.65 -4.22 10.32
N ARG A 11 0.60 -4.57 10.64
CA ARG A 11 1.39 -3.86 11.64
C ARG A 11 1.59 -2.39 11.27
N ARG A 12 1.92 -2.10 10.01
CA ARG A 12 2.14 -0.73 9.52
C ARG A 12 0.84 0.08 9.49
N ALA A 13 -0.26 -0.54 9.03
CA ALA A 13 -1.59 0.06 9.05
C ALA A 13 -1.96 0.50 10.49
N ASN A 14 -1.78 -0.39 11.46
CA ASN A 14 -2.02 -0.08 12.88
C ASN A 14 -1.12 1.03 13.44
N LEU A 15 0.15 1.06 13.03
CA LEU A 15 1.13 2.06 13.47
C LEU A 15 0.74 3.47 12.99
N TYR A 16 0.32 3.60 11.73
CA TYR A 16 -0.03 4.89 11.13
C TYR A 16 -1.52 5.20 11.14
N LYS A 17 -2.34 4.34 11.77
CA LYS A 17 -3.79 4.48 11.80
C LYS A 17 -4.40 4.53 10.40
N ILE A 18 -3.86 3.76 9.47
CA ILE A 18 -4.42 3.56 8.14
C ILE A 18 -5.50 2.50 8.24
N PRO A 19 -6.78 2.83 7.97
CA PRO A 19 -7.84 1.83 7.92
C PRO A 19 -7.56 0.83 6.78
N GLU A 20 -7.71 -0.47 7.04
CA GLU A 20 -7.54 -1.47 5.97
C GLU A 20 -8.53 -1.22 4.81
N ASP A 21 -9.71 -0.69 5.09
CA ASP A 21 -10.73 -0.38 4.08
C ASP A 21 -10.28 0.73 3.13
N SER A 22 -9.54 1.73 3.61
CA SER A 22 -8.94 2.74 2.74
C SER A 22 -7.92 2.11 1.78
N VAL A 23 -7.16 1.10 2.23
CA VAL A 23 -6.25 0.35 1.34
C VAL A 23 -7.04 -0.48 0.33
N ARG A 24 -8.14 -1.13 0.75
CA ARG A 24 -8.99 -1.91 -0.15
C ARG A 24 -9.61 -1.04 -1.25
N GLU A 25 -10.11 0.14 -0.89
CA GLU A 25 -10.69 1.12 -1.81
C GLU A 25 -9.67 1.60 -2.86
N ILE A 26 -8.45 1.93 -2.42
CA ILE A 26 -7.36 2.32 -3.34
C ILE A 26 -7.04 1.20 -4.34
N LEU A 27 -7.05 -0.05 -3.87
CA LEU A 27 -6.75 -1.21 -4.72
C LEU A 27 -7.91 -1.57 -5.65
N SER A 28 -9.17 -1.36 -5.24
CA SER A 28 -10.32 -1.65 -6.12
C SER A 28 -10.44 -0.70 -7.31
N ASP A 29 -9.86 0.50 -7.20
CA ASP A 29 -9.85 1.50 -8.27
C ASP A 29 -8.75 1.27 -9.31
N SER A 30 -7.97 0.19 -9.19
CA SER A 30 -6.80 -0.10 -10.02
C SER A 30 -6.88 -1.49 -10.65
N ASP A 31 -6.47 -1.59 -11.91
CA ASP A 31 -6.27 -2.87 -12.59
C ASP A 31 -4.82 -3.34 -12.39
N PHE A 32 -4.65 -4.59 -11.95
CA PHE A 32 -3.33 -5.19 -11.74
C PHE A 32 -3.13 -6.42 -12.62
N SER A 33 -1.98 -6.50 -13.28
CA SER A 33 -1.44 -7.75 -13.82
C SER A 33 -0.69 -8.52 -12.73
N ASP A 34 -0.34 -9.77 -12.97
CA ASP A 34 0.56 -10.50 -12.07
C ASP A 34 1.91 -9.77 -11.91
N GLY A 35 2.52 -9.91 -10.73
CA GLY A 35 3.79 -9.27 -10.35
C GLY A 35 3.67 -8.27 -9.19
N GLU A 36 4.76 -7.55 -8.91
CA GLU A 36 4.81 -6.52 -7.87
C GLU A 36 4.38 -5.15 -8.40
N HIS A 37 3.57 -4.43 -7.62
CA HIS A 37 3.07 -3.10 -7.97
C HIS A 37 3.17 -2.14 -6.80
N GLU A 38 3.53 -0.90 -7.12
CA GLU A 38 3.57 0.21 -6.17
C GLU A 38 2.48 1.22 -6.49
N ILE A 39 1.68 1.58 -5.49
CA ILE A 39 0.66 2.62 -5.57
C ILE A 39 1.02 3.73 -4.58
N VAL A 40 0.93 4.98 -5.04
CA VAL A 40 1.00 6.17 -4.18
C VAL A 40 -0.28 6.96 -4.36
N LYS A 41 -1.07 7.11 -3.29
CA LYS A 41 -2.36 7.80 -3.34
C LYS A 41 -2.52 8.79 -2.19
N SER A 42 -3.00 9.98 -2.49
CA SER A 42 -3.45 10.94 -1.47
C SER A 42 -4.78 10.49 -0.89
N VAL A 43 -4.86 10.37 0.44
CA VAL A 43 -6.06 9.95 1.17
C VAL A 43 -6.50 11.08 2.10
N PRO A 44 -7.78 11.51 2.07
CA PRO A 44 -8.30 12.50 3.01
C PRO A 44 -7.99 12.12 4.47
N GLY A 45 -7.60 13.10 5.28
CA GLY A 45 -7.21 12.88 6.68
C GLY A 45 -5.74 12.49 6.88
N PHE A 46 -5.01 12.15 5.82
CA PHE A 46 -3.56 11.94 5.88
C PHE A 46 -2.82 13.19 5.39
N ARG A 47 -1.82 13.63 6.16
CA ARG A 47 -0.96 14.76 5.77
C ARG A 47 -0.13 14.47 4.51
N TYR A 48 0.14 13.19 4.24
CA TYR A 48 0.98 12.75 3.14
C TYR A 48 0.33 11.60 2.37
N PRO A 49 0.68 11.41 1.09
CA PRO A 49 0.22 10.26 0.32
C PRO A 49 0.61 8.94 0.99
N ILE A 50 -0.25 7.95 0.88
CA ILE A 50 0.02 6.58 1.32
C ILE A 50 0.68 5.83 0.17
N LYS A 51 1.85 5.25 0.43
CA LYS A 51 2.50 4.27 -0.43
C LYS A 51 2.05 2.87 -0.04
N ILE A 52 1.70 2.05 -1.03
CA ILE A 52 1.22 0.68 -0.89
C ILE A 52 2.03 -0.18 -1.86
N LEU A 53 2.64 -1.25 -1.37
CA LEU A 53 3.30 -2.26 -2.20
C LEU A 53 2.46 -3.54 -2.16
N VAL A 54 2.14 -4.08 -3.33
CA VAL A 54 1.39 -5.32 -3.47
C VAL A 54 2.10 -6.30 -4.39
N ALA A 55 1.92 -7.60 -4.14
CA ALA A 55 2.21 -8.65 -5.10
C ALA A 55 0.90 -9.26 -5.58
N VAL A 56 0.76 -9.45 -6.88
CA VAL A 56 -0.38 -10.09 -7.51
C VAL A 56 0.06 -11.44 -8.08
N GLU A 57 -0.59 -12.50 -7.61
CA GLU A 57 -0.36 -13.87 -8.05
C GLU A 57 -1.71 -14.56 -8.19
N ASP A 58 -1.99 -15.12 -9.37
CA ASP A 58 -3.22 -15.87 -9.67
C ASP A 58 -4.50 -15.10 -9.26
N GLY A 59 -4.55 -13.80 -9.55
CA GLY A 59 -5.67 -12.91 -9.21
C GLY A 59 -5.87 -12.63 -7.71
N THR A 60 -4.92 -13.02 -6.87
CA THR A 60 -4.86 -12.65 -5.44
C THR A 60 -3.86 -11.52 -5.24
N ILE A 61 -4.33 -10.42 -4.65
CA ILE A 61 -3.48 -9.28 -4.29
C ILE A 61 -3.05 -9.44 -2.84
N THR A 62 -1.74 -9.55 -2.61
CA THR A 62 -1.14 -9.54 -1.28
C THR A 62 -0.53 -8.19 -0.99
N VAL A 63 -1.08 -7.46 -0.02
CA VAL A 63 -0.51 -6.21 0.47
C VAL A 63 0.72 -6.53 1.31
N ILE A 64 1.89 -6.15 0.80
CA ILE A 64 3.19 -6.36 1.44
C ILE A 64 3.42 -5.30 2.51
N THR A 65 3.23 -4.02 2.17
CA THR A 65 3.35 -2.90 3.12
C THR A 65 2.44 -1.73 2.72
N ASN A 66 2.12 -0.89 3.69
CA ASN A 66 1.46 0.40 3.48
C ASN A 66 2.00 1.42 4.49
N TYR A 67 2.24 2.65 4.07
CA TYR A 67 2.67 3.72 4.98
C TYR A 67 2.54 5.11 4.35
N PRO A 68 2.34 6.17 5.15
CA PRO A 68 2.40 7.54 4.65
C PRO A 68 3.84 7.88 4.26
N LEU A 69 4.03 8.46 3.08
CA LEU A 69 5.32 9.00 2.65
C LEU A 69 5.69 10.20 3.54
N LYS A 70 6.87 10.25 4.15
CA LYS A 70 7.30 11.46 4.88
C LYS A 70 7.87 12.47 3.87
N LYS A 71 7.73 13.77 4.14
CA LYS A 71 8.49 14.80 3.39
C LYS A 71 9.99 14.56 3.61
N GLY A 72 10.69 14.15 2.56
CA GLY A 72 12.15 14.09 2.44
C GLY A 72 12.85 12.96 3.20
N LYS A 73 13.06 11.83 2.53
CA LYS A 73 14.44 11.37 2.31
C LYS A 73 14.66 11.43 0.80
N SER A 74 15.68 12.15 0.38
CA SER A 74 16.23 12.06 -0.96
C SER A 74 16.42 10.58 -1.33
N ASN A 75 16.17 10.23 -2.58
CA ASN A 75 16.48 8.91 -3.14
C ASN A 75 17.97 8.60 -2.91
N GLU A 76 18.33 7.88 -1.85
CA GLU A 76 19.69 7.34 -1.65
C GLU A 76 19.72 5.90 -1.11
N ASP A 77 18.58 5.27 -0.83
CA ASP A 77 18.55 3.87 -0.33
C ASP A 77 17.97 2.90 -1.38
N SER A 78 18.41 3.02 -2.63
CA SER A 78 18.14 2.03 -3.69
C SER A 78 19.39 1.81 -4.54
N LEU A 79 20.40 1.20 -3.92
CA LEU A 79 21.49 0.46 -4.55
C LEU A 79 21.76 -0.80 -3.73
#